data_AF-A0A9D8ZFG6-F1
#
_entry.id   AF-A0A9D8ZFG6-F1
#
_cell.length_a   1.000
_cell.length_b   1.000
_cell.length_c   1.000
_cell.angle_alpha   90.00
_cell.angle_beta   90.00
_cell.angle_gamma   90.00
#
_symmetry.space_group_name_H-M   'P 1'
#
loop_
_entity.id
_entity.type
_entity.pdbx_description
1 polymer ?
#
loop_
_entity_poly.entity_id
_entity_poly.type
_entity_poly.pdbx_seq_one_letter_code
_entity_poly.pdbx_strand_id
1 'polypeptide(L)'
;MELNLKKPILKKYILLIFLLNFGIGNAQTEFPFYEQIAFDFYQSKIIDSFPTKKKVKVYPYVIDFHPSRNVFSNPTCLGIVWKNNEQFKEMETYVESQHKIDSDRFELDFSNLNKKKFKVKKRGKGNYPRLFITPPNIEKNENNRIFLNIHETYENKYVTYYIEFNDKGNIINWCREMNEIIRIN
;
A
#
# COMPACT_ATOMS: atom_id res chain seq x y z
N MET A 1 44.59 20.64 -49.81
CA MET A 1 44.72 19.86 -48.56
C MET A 1 43.33 19.34 -48.23
N GLU A 2 42.98 18.17 -48.74
CA GLU A 2 41.66 17.57 -48.55
C GLU A 2 41.56 16.90 -47.18
N LEU A 3 40.64 17.36 -46.35
CA LEU A 3 40.26 16.71 -45.10
C LEU A 3 39.46 15.44 -45.42
N ASN A 4 40.18 14.33 -45.56
CA ASN A 4 39.63 12.99 -45.68
C ASN A 4 39.02 12.54 -44.33
N LEU A 5 37.78 12.96 -44.05
CA LEU A 5 37.00 12.38 -42.96
C LEU A 5 36.58 10.96 -43.35
N LYS A 6 37.26 9.94 -42.80
CA LYS A 6 36.80 8.54 -42.79
C LYS A 6 35.41 8.46 -42.14
N LYS A 7 34.37 8.51 -42.99
CA LYS A 7 32.97 8.76 -42.63
C LYS A 7 32.11 7.59 -42.09
N PRO A 8 32.53 6.32 -41.99
CA PRO A 8 31.68 5.28 -41.38
C PRO A 8 31.94 5.08 -39.87
N ILE A 9 33.13 5.46 -39.38
CA ILE A 9 33.56 5.22 -38.00
C ILE A 9 32.87 6.20 -37.03
N LEU A 10 32.83 7.49 -37.40
CA LEU A 10 32.24 8.56 -36.57
C LEU A 10 30.73 8.34 -36.30
N LYS A 11 29.98 7.78 -37.27
CA LYS A 11 28.54 7.50 -37.12
C LYS A 11 28.24 6.42 -36.07
N LYS A 12 29.10 5.39 -35.96
CA LYS A 12 28.94 4.32 -34.95
C LYS A 12 29.18 4.85 -33.53
N TYR A 13 30.16 5.73 -33.36
CA TYR A 13 30.44 6.34 -32.05
C TYR A 13 29.34 7.32 -31.61
N ILE A 14 28.76 8.08 -32.54
CA ILE A 14 27.62 8.96 -32.23
C ILE A 14 26.40 8.15 -31.76
N LEU A 15 26.11 7.03 -32.43
CA LEU A 15 25.01 6.13 -32.01
C LEU A 15 25.28 5.50 -30.64
N LEU A 16 26.53 5.10 -30.36
CA LEU A 16 26.94 4.54 -29.08
C LEU A 16 26.83 5.58 -27.94
N ILE A 17 27.23 6.82 -28.20
CA ILE A 17 27.10 7.95 -27.26
C ILE A 17 25.63 8.30 -27.03
N PHE A 18 24.77 8.23 -28.05
CA PHE A 18 23.32 8.39 -27.89
C PHE A 18 22.72 7.28 -27.03
N LEU A 19 23.08 6.01 -27.26
CA LEU A 19 22.59 4.88 -26.48
C LEU A 19 23.08 4.91 -25.02
N LEU A 20 24.32 5.35 -24.78
CA LEU A 20 24.88 5.49 -23.43
C LEU A 20 24.28 6.67 -22.66
N ASN A 21 23.96 7.79 -23.32
CA ASN A 21 23.30 8.94 -22.69
C ASN A 21 21.79 8.76 -22.50
N PHE A 22 21.13 7.90 -23.28
CA PHE A 22 19.73 7.52 -23.06
C PHE A 22 19.55 6.35 -22.07
N GLY A 23 20.64 5.71 -21.65
CA GLY A 23 20.63 4.52 -20.78
C GLY A 23 20.62 4.79 -19.28
N ILE A 24 20.56 6.04 -18.84
CA ILE A 24 20.49 6.40 -17.41
C ILE A 24 19.37 7.42 -17.20
N GLY A 25 18.15 7.06 -17.64
CA GLY A 25 16.97 7.61 -17.01
C GLY A 25 16.93 7.06 -15.58
N ASN A 26 17.04 7.94 -14.58
CA ASN A 26 16.95 7.57 -13.17
C ASN A 26 15.85 6.53 -12.99
N ALA A 27 16.22 5.37 -12.45
CA ALA A 27 15.30 4.30 -12.10
C ALA A 27 14.11 4.94 -11.39
N GLN A 28 12.94 4.82 -12.01
CA GLN A 28 11.66 5.12 -11.40
C GLN A 28 11.70 4.46 -10.02
N THR A 29 11.69 5.24 -8.95
CA THR A 29 11.73 4.67 -7.59
C THR A 29 10.46 3.83 -7.46
N GLU A 30 10.57 2.53 -7.70
CA GLU A 30 9.46 1.60 -7.55
C GLU A 30 9.18 1.52 -6.05
N PHE A 31 8.15 2.25 -5.63
CA PHE A 31 7.62 2.09 -4.29
C PHE A 31 7.08 0.66 -4.17
N PRO A 32 7.42 -0.08 -3.10
CA PRO A 32 6.77 -1.32 -2.76
C PRO A 32 5.25 -1.16 -2.76
N PHE A 33 4.51 -2.18 -3.17
CA PHE A 33 3.05 -2.17 -3.05
C PHE A 33 2.65 -2.44 -1.60
N TYR A 34 2.66 -1.40 -0.76
CA TYR A 34 2.47 -1.51 0.69
C TYR A 34 1.16 -2.20 1.07
N GLU A 35 0.07 -1.95 0.34
CA GLU A 35 -1.23 -2.57 0.60
C GLU A 35 -1.20 -4.08 0.34
N GLN A 36 -0.48 -4.53 -0.70
CA GLN A 36 -0.29 -5.96 -0.97
C GLN A 36 0.50 -6.62 0.16
N ILE A 37 1.62 -6.00 0.58
CA ILE A 37 2.46 -6.53 1.66
C ILE A 37 1.66 -6.59 2.98
N ALA A 38 0.89 -5.54 3.29
CA ALA A 38 0.02 -5.50 4.44
C ALA A 38 -1.05 -6.60 4.40
N PHE A 39 -1.67 -6.81 3.23
CA PHE A 39 -2.65 -7.87 3.02
C PHE A 39 -2.04 -9.26 3.20
N ASP A 40 -0.88 -9.52 2.62
CA ASP A 40 -0.17 -10.79 2.72
C ASP A 40 0.24 -11.09 4.17
N PHE A 41 0.69 -10.06 4.90
CA PHE A 41 0.96 -10.17 6.34
C PHE A 41 -0.30 -10.47 7.14
N TYR A 42 -1.42 -9.82 6.82
CA TYR A 42 -2.69 -10.11 7.47
C TYR A 42 -3.14 -11.55 7.22
N GLN A 43 -3.07 -12.01 5.97
CA GLN A 43 -3.47 -13.36 5.56
C GLN A 43 -2.59 -14.45 6.18
N SER A 44 -1.29 -14.22 6.29
CA SER A 44 -0.34 -15.23 6.75
C SER A 44 -0.17 -15.28 8.27
N LYS A 45 -0.35 -14.14 8.97
CA LYS A 45 -0.02 -14.03 10.40
C LYS A 45 -1.19 -13.59 11.26
N ILE A 46 -1.85 -12.49 10.88
CA ILE A 46 -2.86 -11.86 11.75
C ILE A 46 -4.12 -12.73 11.85
N ILE A 47 -4.66 -13.17 10.72
CA ILE A 47 -5.93 -13.91 10.68
C ILE A 47 -5.86 -15.26 11.40
N ASP A 48 -4.67 -15.83 11.57
CA ASP A 48 -4.44 -17.10 12.27
C ASP A 48 -4.36 -16.88 13.78
N SER A 49 -3.82 -15.73 14.19
CA SER A 49 -3.75 -15.31 15.59
C SER A 49 -5.12 -14.80 16.10
N PHE A 50 -5.90 -14.17 15.21
CA PHE A 50 -7.21 -13.60 15.53
C PHE A 50 -8.28 -14.09 14.53
N PRO A 51 -8.65 -15.38 14.59
CA PRO A 51 -9.54 -15.98 13.60
C PRO A 51 -10.95 -15.39 13.64
N THR A 52 -11.49 -15.13 12.46
CA THR A 52 -12.86 -14.66 12.27
C THR A 52 -13.83 -15.82 12.08
N LYS A 53 -15.02 -15.76 12.71
CA LYS A 53 -16.07 -16.79 12.54
C LYS A 53 -16.63 -16.90 11.11
N LYS A 54 -16.64 -15.79 10.36
CA LYS A 54 -17.13 -15.70 8.98
C LYS A 54 -15.97 -15.33 8.06
N LYS A 55 -16.05 -15.71 6.79
CA LYS A 55 -15.02 -15.32 5.80
C LYS A 55 -14.89 -13.79 5.72
N VAL A 56 -13.67 -13.30 5.81
CA VAL A 56 -13.33 -11.89 5.63
C VAL A 56 -13.48 -11.53 4.16
N LYS A 57 -14.25 -10.48 3.88
CA LYS A 57 -14.44 -9.97 2.53
C LYS A 57 -13.29 -9.03 2.17
N VAL A 58 -12.68 -9.26 1.02
CA VAL A 58 -11.57 -8.47 0.48
C VAL A 58 -11.97 -7.92 -0.88
N TYR A 59 -11.37 -6.79 -1.24
CA TYR A 59 -11.71 -6.06 -2.45
C TYR A 59 -10.47 -5.93 -3.34
N PRO A 60 -10.57 -6.22 -4.65
CA PRO A 60 -9.40 -6.27 -5.52
C PRO A 60 -8.86 -4.89 -5.88
N TYR A 61 -9.72 -3.93 -6.21
CA TYR A 61 -9.31 -2.65 -6.79
C TYR A 61 -9.12 -1.57 -5.73
N VAL A 62 -8.13 -0.69 -5.93
CA VAL A 62 -7.80 0.45 -5.03
C VAL A 62 -9.03 1.23 -4.62
N ILE A 63 -9.95 1.51 -5.55
CA ILE A 63 -11.16 2.30 -5.28
C ILE A 63 -12.10 1.63 -4.26
N ASP A 64 -12.04 0.30 -4.17
CA ASP A 64 -12.92 -0.50 -3.33
C ASP A 64 -12.33 -0.73 -1.93
N PHE A 65 -10.99 -0.86 -1.82
CA PHE A 65 -10.32 -1.06 -0.54
C PHE A 65 -9.81 0.22 0.14
N HIS A 66 -9.77 1.37 -0.57
CA HIS A 66 -9.61 2.74 -0.03
C HIS A 66 -10.97 3.46 0.11
N PRO A 67 -11.89 3.02 0.97
CA PRO A 67 -13.15 3.71 1.10
C PRO A 67 -12.92 5.07 1.78
N SER A 68 -13.46 6.14 1.18
CA SER A 68 -13.44 7.52 1.71
C SER A 68 -13.91 7.74 3.16
N ARG A 69 -14.45 6.71 3.82
CA ARG A 69 -14.90 6.76 5.22
C ARG A 69 -13.95 6.07 6.21
N ASN A 70 -12.96 5.31 5.74
CA ASN A 70 -11.95 4.71 6.61
C ASN A 70 -10.67 5.50 6.44
N VAL A 71 -10.61 6.59 7.19
CA VAL A 71 -9.46 7.48 7.25
C VAL A 71 -8.38 6.79 8.07
N PHE A 72 -7.12 7.00 7.70
CA PHE A 72 -5.98 6.68 8.53
C PHE A 72 -6.22 7.13 9.99
N SER A 73 -5.85 6.27 10.94
CA SER A 73 -5.80 6.61 12.36
C SER A 73 -4.36 6.47 12.85
N ASN A 74 -3.89 7.41 13.65
CA ASN A 74 -2.56 7.35 14.22
C ASN A 74 -2.50 6.16 15.21
N PRO A 75 -1.38 5.41 15.23
CA PRO A 75 -1.25 4.28 16.14
C PRO A 75 -1.19 4.75 17.59
N THR A 76 -1.88 4.07 18.50
CA THR A 76 -1.77 4.31 19.95
C THR A 76 -0.86 3.28 20.64
N CYS A 77 -0.52 2.21 19.92
CA CYS A 77 0.08 1.00 20.48
C CYS A 77 1.46 0.63 19.92
N LEU A 78 2.10 1.51 19.12
CA LEU A 78 3.45 1.30 18.59
C LEU A 78 4.57 1.83 19.51
N GLY A 79 4.24 2.22 20.75
CA GLY A 79 5.21 2.75 21.72
C GLY A 79 5.61 4.21 21.48
N ILE A 80 5.04 4.87 20.48
CA ILE A 80 5.19 6.30 20.20
C ILE A 80 3.86 7.00 20.46
N VAL A 81 3.92 8.16 21.11
CA VAL A 81 2.73 8.94 21.45
C VAL A 81 2.58 10.07 20.44
N TRP A 82 1.75 9.84 19.42
CA TRP A 82 1.28 10.90 18.54
C TRP A 82 0.07 11.62 19.16
N LYS A 83 0.03 12.94 19.02
CA LYS A 83 -1.06 13.79 19.50
C LYS A 83 -2.34 13.57 18.72
N ASN A 84 -2.24 13.49 17.39
CA ASN A 84 -3.37 13.33 16.49
C ASN A 84 -2.93 12.89 15.07
N ASN A 85 -3.93 12.65 14.21
CA ASN A 85 -3.73 12.32 12.79
C ASN A 85 -3.07 13.43 11.98
N GLU A 86 -3.11 14.69 12.41
CA GLU A 86 -2.57 15.83 11.64
C GLU A 86 -1.05 15.79 11.52
N GLN A 87 -0.39 14.96 12.32
CA GLN A 87 1.04 14.70 12.22
C GLN A 87 1.42 13.81 11.03
N PHE A 88 0.44 13.19 10.39
CA PHE A 88 0.63 12.30 9.25
C PHE A 88 0.12 12.96 7.96
N LYS A 89 0.66 12.48 6.85
CA LYS A 89 0.16 12.79 5.51
C LYS A 89 0.26 11.55 4.63
N GLU A 90 -0.69 11.42 3.71
CA GLU A 90 -0.63 10.39 2.69
C GLU A 90 0.57 10.64 1.76
N MET A 91 1.13 9.56 1.22
CA MET A 91 2.16 9.65 0.19
C MET A 91 1.51 10.02 -1.15
N GLU A 92 1.29 11.31 -1.40
CA GLU A 92 0.50 11.82 -2.54
C GLU A 92 0.92 11.22 -3.89
N THR A 93 2.21 11.25 -4.24
CA THR A 93 2.72 10.71 -5.51
C THR A 93 2.51 9.21 -5.64
N TYR A 94 2.55 8.47 -4.53
CA TYR A 94 2.23 7.05 -4.50
C TYR A 94 0.75 6.82 -4.80
N VAL A 95 -0.13 7.53 -4.09
CA VAL A 95 -1.59 7.38 -4.21
C VAL A 95 -2.07 7.79 -5.60
N GLU A 96 -1.56 8.89 -6.15
CA GLU A 96 -1.86 9.31 -7.52
C GLU A 96 -1.47 8.24 -8.54
N SER A 97 -0.35 7.55 -8.32
CA SER A 97 0.08 6.46 -9.20
C SER A 97 -0.86 5.25 -9.19
N GLN A 98 -1.55 4.99 -8.08
CA GLN A 98 -2.48 3.86 -7.94
C GLN A 98 -3.78 4.04 -8.73
N HIS A 99 -4.13 5.27 -9.12
CA HIS A 99 -5.35 5.54 -9.89
C HIS A 99 -5.21 5.24 -11.39
N LYS A 100 -4.00 4.99 -11.87
CA LYS A 100 -3.74 4.63 -13.25
C LYS A 100 -3.99 3.13 -13.44
N ILE A 101 -4.77 2.76 -14.45
CA ILE A 101 -5.18 1.36 -14.65
C ILE A 101 -4.01 0.43 -15.03
N ASP A 102 -2.95 0.99 -15.59
CA ASP A 102 -1.68 0.33 -15.92
C ASP A 102 -0.70 0.30 -14.74
N SER A 103 -1.08 0.83 -13.58
CA SER A 103 -0.29 0.75 -12.37
C SER A 103 -0.23 -0.68 -11.85
N ASP A 104 0.97 -1.12 -11.52
CA ASP A 104 1.24 -2.37 -10.79
C ASP A 104 0.60 -2.39 -9.39
N ARG A 105 0.15 -1.22 -8.91
CA ARG A 105 -0.50 -1.03 -7.61
C ARG A 105 -2.01 -0.75 -7.70
N PHE A 106 -2.64 -0.98 -8.86
CA PHE A 106 -4.07 -0.75 -9.10
C PHE A 106 -4.97 -1.84 -8.49
N GLU A 107 -4.48 -3.07 -8.41
CA GLU A 107 -5.23 -4.27 -8.01
C GLU A 107 -4.40 -5.17 -7.10
N LEU A 108 -4.98 -5.63 -6.00
CA LEU A 108 -4.37 -6.64 -5.13
C LEU A 108 -4.31 -8.01 -5.82
N ASP A 109 -3.18 -8.70 -5.69
CA ASP A 109 -3.03 -10.08 -6.14
C ASP A 109 -3.64 -11.05 -5.11
N PHE A 110 -4.62 -11.83 -5.58
CA PHE A 110 -5.30 -12.86 -4.81
C PHE A 110 -5.02 -14.28 -5.33
N SER A 111 -3.98 -14.47 -6.16
CA SER A 111 -3.55 -15.75 -6.69
C SER A 111 -3.43 -16.83 -5.60
N ASN A 112 -2.90 -16.44 -4.43
CA ASN A 112 -2.65 -17.30 -3.27
C ASN A 112 -3.67 -17.13 -2.14
N LEU A 113 -4.87 -16.60 -2.43
CA LEU A 113 -5.89 -16.32 -1.42
C LEU A 113 -6.41 -17.58 -0.74
N ASN A 114 -6.38 -17.61 0.60
CA ASN A 114 -7.00 -18.69 1.37
C ASN A 114 -8.54 -18.59 1.31
N LYS A 115 -9.15 -19.26 0.32
CA LYS A 115 -10.60 -19.26 0.09
C LYS A 115 -11.45 -19.81 1.25
N LYS A 116 -10.86 -20.46 2.24
CA LYS A 116 -11.56 -20.88 3.47
C LYS A 116 -11.76 -19.71 4.44
N LYS A 117 -10.80 -18.78 4.49
CA LYS A 117 -10.81 -17.60 5.38
C LYS A 117 -11.31 -16.34 4.69
N PHE A 118 -11.17 -16.25 3.36
CA PHE A 118 -11.44 -15.03 2.60
C PHE A 118 -12.47 -15.21 1.50
N LYS A 119 -13.10 -14.10 1.10
CA LYS A 119 -14.01 -14.02 -0.05
C LYS A 119 -13.80 -12.71 -0.82
N VAL A 120 -13.37 -12.80 -2.07
CA VAL A 120 -13.29 -11.63 -2.96
C VAL A 120 -14.69 -11.14 -3.31
N LYS A 121 -14.91 -9.83 -3.17
CA LYS A 121 -16.17 -9.16 -3.52
C LYS A 121 -15.90 -7.77 -4.10
N LYS A 122 -16.88 -7.23 -4.82
CA LYS A 122 -16.97 -5.78 -5.07
C LYS A 122 -17.54 -5.09 -3.84
N ARG A 123 -17.24 -3.80 -3.66
CA ARG A 123 -17.74 -3.02 -2.52
C ARG A 123 -19.28 -2.94 -2.54
N GLY A 124 -19.91 -3.08 -1.38
CA GLY A 124 -21.36 -3.04 -1.23
C GLY A 124 -21.83 -2.93 0.23
N LYS A 125 -23.12 -2.65 0.45
CA LYS A 125 -23.73 -2.49 1.79
C LYS A 125 -23.85 -3.84 2.54
N GLY A 126 -23.82 -3.78 3.88
CA GLY A 126 -24.16 -4.90 4.77
C GLY A 126 -23.18 -6.09 4.79
N ASN A 127 -22.00 -5.93 4.22
CA ASN A 127 -21.10 -7.05 3.95
C ASN A 127 -19.98 -7.16 5.00
N TYR A 128 -20.25 -7.81 6.14
CA TYR A 128 -19.26 -8.04 7.23
C TYR A 128 -18.90 -9.53 7.43
N PRO A 129 -17.73 -9.85 8.02
CA PRO A 129 -16.58 -8.94 8.21
C PRO A 129 -15.93 -8.59 6.86
N ARG A 130 -15.35 -7.41 6.78
CA ARG A 130 -14.65 -6.91 5.58
C ARG A 130 -13.37 -6.20 5.96
N LEU A 131 -12.42 -6.25 5.05
CA LEU A 131 -11.10 -5.68 5.22
C LEU A 131 -10.94 -4.48 4.30
N PHE A 132 -10.45 -3.39 4.88
CA PHE A 132 -10.01 -2.21 4.16
C PHE A 132 -8.59 -1.90 4.57
N ILE A 133 -7.84 -1.34 3.64
CA ILE A 133 -6.44 -0.99 3.82
C ILE A 133 -6.38 0.51 3.53
N THR A 134 -5.71 1.30 4.34
CA THR A 134 -5.53 2.72 4.02
C THR A 134 -4.39 2.89 3.02
N PRO A 135 -4.35 4.02 2.29
CA PRO A 135 -3.12 4.45 1.65
C PRO A 135 -1.94 4.51 2.65
N PRO A 136 -0.70 4.37 2.18
CA PRO A 136 0.47 4.57 3.03
C PRO A 136 0.60 6.04 3.43
N ASN A 137 0.90 6.25 4.71
CA ASN A 137 1.09 7.55 5.33
C ASN A 137 2.52 7.68 5.88
N ILE A 138 3.04 8.90 5.90
CA ILE A 138 4.32 9.25 6.53
C ILE A 138 4.10 10.35 7.56
N GLU A 139 4.99 10.43 8.55
CA GLU A 139 5.01 11.56 9.47
C GLU A 139 5.49 12.81 8.74
N LYS A 140 4.86 13.96 8.94
CA LYS A 140 5.17 15.19 8.20
C LYS A 140 6.62 15.66 8.36
N ASN A 141 7.27 15.30 9.46
CA ASN A 141 8.63 15.71 9.82
C ASN A 141 9.65 14.54 9.80
N GLU A 142 9.22 13.31 9.50
CA GLU A 142 10.08 12.13 9.44
C GLU A 142 9.64 11.24 8.27
N ASN A 143 10.53 11.02 7.29
CA ASN A 143 10.15 10.39 6.02
C ASN A 143 10.57 8.92 5.89
N ASN A 144 11.18 8.32 6.93
CA ASN A 144 11.77 6.98 6.83
C ASN A 144 10.82 5.85 7.28
N ARG A 145 9.68 6.22 7.86
CA ARG A 145 8.70 5.30 8.44
C ARG A 145 7.38 5.49 7.74
N ILE A 146 6.83 4.38 7.28
CA ILE A 146 5.61 4.35 6.49
C ILE A 146 4.57 3.60 7.30
N PHE A 147 3.39 4.18 7.44
CA PHE A 147 2.32 3.69 8.28
C PHE A 147 1.10 3.38 7.44
N LEU A 148 0.46 2.28 7.77
CA LEU A 148 -0.73 1.82 7.07
C LEU A 148 -1.66 1.11 8.05
N ASN A 149 -2.95 1.30 7.86
CA ASN A 149 -3.97 0.72 8.72
C ASN A 149 -4.74 -0.35 7.96
N ILE A 150 -4.86 -1.53 8.56
CA ILE A 150 -5.79 -2.56 8.12
C ILE A 150 -7.02 -2.48 9.03
N HIS A 151 -8.16 -2.11 8.46
CA HIS A 151 -9.44 -2.06 9.17
C HIS A 151 -10.27 -3.31 8.86
N GLU A 152 -10.39 -4.18 9.85
CA GLU A 152 -11.31 -5.32 9.85
C GLU A 152 -12.64 -4.88 10.49
N THR A 153 -13.60 -4.53 9.65
CA THR A 153 -14.90 -3.99 10.09
C THR A 153 -15.93 -5.10 10.25
N TYR A 154 -16.69 -5.01 11.35
CA TYR A 154 -17.87 -5.80 11.65
C TYR A 154 -19.11 -4.91 11.72
N GLU A 155 -20.25 -5.51 12.03
CA GLU A 155 -21.52 -4.78 12.16
C GLU A 155 -21.52 -3.79 13.32
N ASN A 156 -20.93 -4.17 14.46
CA ASN A 156 -20.96 -3.40 15.72
C ASN A 156 -19.57 -3.13 16.30
N LYS A 157 -18.50 -3.45 15.58
CA LYS A 157 -17.13 -3.19 16.01
C LYS A 157 -16.20 -3.07 14.82
N TYR A 158 -15.04 -2.46 15.04
CA TYR A 158 -13.95 -2.48 14.07
C TYR A 158 -12.64 -2.76 14.80
N VAL A 159 -11.78 -3.53 14.15
CA VAL A 159 -10.43 -3.81 14.60
C VAL A 159 -9.48 -3.11 13.64
N THR A 160 -8.56 -2.31 14.18
CA THR A 160 -7.52 -1.66 13.41
C THR A 160 -6.20 -2.33 13.72
N TYR A 161 -5.51 -2.79 12.67
CA TYR A 161 -4.13 -3.23 12.76
C TYR A 161 -3.26 -2.12 12.17
N TYR A 162 -2.39 -1.56 13.00
CA TYR A 162 -1.43 -0.54 12.60
C TYR A 162 -0.16 -1.26 12.16
N ILE A 163 0.26 -1.04 10.92
CA ILE A 163 1.46 -1.65 10.35
C ILE A 163 2.48 -0.54 10.07
N GLU A 164 3.70 -0.75 10.53
CA GLU A 164 4.84 0.12 10.30
C GLU A 164 5.83 -0.56 9.36
N PHE A 165 6.22 0.16 8.31
CA PHE A 165 7.19 -0.26 7.32
C PHE A 165 8.42 0.65 7.33
N ASN A 166 9.56 0.11 6.90
CA ASN A 166 10.65 0.94 6.39
C ASN A 166 10.41 1.34 4.93
N ASP A 167 11.26 2.24 4.44
CA ASP A 167 11.33 2.68 3.03
C ASP A 167 11.44 1.53 2.03
N LYS A 168 12.07 0.41 2.42
CA LYS A 168 12.21 -0.80 1.59
C LYS A 168 10.98 -1.73 1.60
N GLY A 169 9.90 -1.38 2.30
CA GLY A 169 8.68 -2.19 2.36
C GLY A 169 8.73 -3.36 3.33
N ASN A 170 9.71 -3.42 4.24
CA ASN A 170 9.74 -4.43 5.29
C ASN A 170 8.90 -3.96 6.48
N ILE A 171 8.06 -4.85 7.02
CA ILE A 171 7.31 -4.58 8.25
C ILE A 171 8.28 -4.58 9.43
N ILE A 172 8.45 -3.44 10.09
CA ILE A 172 9.31 -3.28 11.26
C ILE A 172 8.53 -3.57 12.53
N ASN A 173 7.29 -3.08 12.61
CA ASN A 173 6.46 -3.19 13.79
C ASN A 173 4.98 -3.24 13.41
N TRP A 174 4.16 -3.76 14.31
CA TRP A 174 2.71 -3.72 14.16
C TRP A 174 2.02 -3.85 15.51
N CYS A 175 0.82 -3.30 15.60
CA CYS A 175 -0.03 -3.48 16.78
C CYS A 175 -1.51 -3.52 16.40
N ARG A 176 -2.35 -3.90 17.37
CA ARG A 176 -3.78 -4.14 17.18
C ARG A 176 -4.56 -3.34 18.21
N GLU A 177 -5.62 -2.69 17.75
CA GLU A 177 -6.60 -2.02 18.60
C GLU A 177 -8.01 -2.43 18.20
N MET A 178 -8.91 -2.52 19.18
CA MET A 178 -10.31 -2.87 18.95
C MET A 178 -11.20 -1.77 19.49
N ASN A 179 -12.13 -1.32 18.66
CA ASN A 179 -13.11 -0.32 19.01
C ASN A 179 -14.52 -0.87 18.81
N GLU A 180 -15.39 -0.65 19.79
CA GLU A 180 -16.80 -1.02 19.73
C GLU A 180 -17.65 0.17 19.28
N ILE A 181 -18.69 -0.09 18.50
CA ILE A 181 -19.62 0.95 18.06
C ILE A 181 -20.79 0.98 19.04
N ILE A 182 -20.83 1.99 19.90
CA ILE A 182 -21.97 2.25 20.79
C ILE A 182 -23.02 3.01 19.98
N ARG A 183 -24.19 2.40 19.76
CA ARG A 183 -25.37 3.10 19.21
C ARG A 183 -26.26 3.52 20.36
N ILE A 184 -26.39 4.82 20.57
CA ILE A 184 -27.38 5.38 21.48
C ILE A 184 -28.68 5.46 20.69
N ASN A 185 -29.71 4.73 21.14
CA ASN A 185 -31.07 4.78 20.59
C ASN A 185 -31.87 5.91 21.22
#